data_AF-X0X346-F1
#
_entry.id   AF-X0X346-F1
#
_cell.length_a   1.000
_cell.length_b   1.000
_cell.length_c   1.000
_cell.angle_alpha   90.00
_cell.angle_beta   90.00
_cell.angle_gamma   90.00
#
_symmetry.space_group_name_H-M   'P 1'
#
loop_
_entity.id
_entity.type
_entity.pdbx_description
1 polymer ?
#
loop_
_entity_poly.entity_id
_entity_poly.type
_entity_poly.pdbx_seq_one_letter_code
_entity_poly.pdbx_strand_id
1 'polypeptide(L)' 'MIMQDFKSTVLTCTPSYALHIAEVAEEIGINPRELSLRVGILGAEPWSENMRKEIEAQLGIDALDIYGLTEIIGPGVAQE' A
#
# COMPACT_ATOMS: atom_id res chain seq x y z
N MET A 1 13.33 8.45 -2.12
CA MET A 1 14.57 7.78 -2.58
C MET A 1 14.78 6.40 -1.96
N ILE A 2 14.51 6.15 -0.66
CA ILE A 2 14.69 4.81 -0.04
C ILE A 2 14.03 3.65 -0.81
N MET A 3 12.76 3.81 -1.23
CA MET A 3 12.05 2.74 -1.95
C MET A 3 12.68 2.40 -3.30
N GLN A 4 13.26 3.39 -3.99
CA GLN A 4 13.97 3.19 -5.26
C GLN A 4 15.36 2.58 -5.02
N ASP A 5 16.09 3.11 -4.03
CA ASP A 5 17.45 2.67 -3.70
C ASP A 5 17.48 1.20 -3.26
N PHE A 6 16.52 0.80 -2.42
CA PHE A 6 16.41 -0.57 -1.91
C PHE A 6 15.55 -1.47 -2.76
N LYS A 7 14.90 -0.92 -3.80
CA LYS A 7 13.98 -1.66 -4.68
C LYS A 7 12.94 -2.42 -3.88
N SER A 8 12.27 -1.73 -2.96
CA SER A 8 11.22 -2.32 -2.13
C SER A 8 10.18 -2.99 -3.01
N THR A 9 9.81 -4.24 -2.66
CA THR A 9 8.84 -5.02 -3.45
C THR A 9 7.48 -5.20 -2.78
N VAL A 10 7.39 -4.89 -1.48
CA VAL A 10 6.16 -4.94 -0.69
C VAL A 10 6.01 -3.62 0.08
N LEU A 11 4.81 -3.06 0.07
CA LEU A 11 4.44 -1.89 0.85
C LEU A 11 3.47 -2.30 1.97
N THR A 12 3.76 -1.88 3.20
CA THR A 12 2.88 -2.10 4.36
C THR A 12 2.56 -0.77 5.02
N CYS A 13 1.31 -0.32 4.94
CA CYS A 13 0.84 0.95 5.52
C CYS A 13 -0.69 0.98 5.59
N THR A 14 -1.28 2.11 5.97
CA THR A 14 -2.72 2.31 5.80
C THR A 14 -3.06 2.54 4.32
N PRO A 15 -4.24 2.11 3.84
CA PRO A 15 -4.71 2.36 2.47
C PRO A 15 -4.63 3.84 2.06
N SER A 16 -5.05 4.77 2.91
CA SER A 16 -4.95 6.21 2.68
C SER A 16 -3.51 6.68 2.46
N TYR A 17 -2.55 6.12 3.20
CA TYR A 17 -1.15 6.46 3.05
C TYR A 17 -0.52 5.87 1.78
N ALA A 18 -1.01 4.72 1.31
CA ALA A 18 -0.60 4.18 0.01
C ALA A 18 -0.97 5.12 -1.15
N LEU A 19 -2.16 5.71 -1.13
CA LEU A 19 -2.57 6.74 -2.09
C LEU A 19 -1.71 8.00 -1.97
N HIS A 20 -1.42 8.45 -0.74
CA HIS A 20 -0.56 9.60 -0.53
C HIS A 20 0.88 9.36 -1.06
N ILE A 21 1.40 8.13 -0.94
CA ILE A 21 2.70 7.76 -1.54
C ILE A 21 2.65 7.87 -3.07
N ALA A 22 1.55 7.45 -3.71
CA ALA A 22 1.38 7.58 -5.15
C ALA A 22 1.35 9.05 -5.58
N GLU A 23 0.55 9.88 -4.89
CA GLU A 23 0.45 11.32 -5.11
C GLU A 23 1.82 12.01 -4.99
N VAL A 24 2.53 11.80 -3.88
CA VAL A 24 3.85 12.41 -3.66
C VAL A 24 4.87 11.93 -4.68
N ALA A 25 4.82 10.66 -5.10
CA ALA A 25 5.70 10.16 -6.15
C ALA A 25 5.47 10.93 -7.46
N GLU A 26 4.22 11.16 -7.86
CA GLU A 26 3.90 11.98 -9.04
C GLU A 26 4.37 13.43 -8.87
N GLU A 27 4.15 14.05 -7.71
CA GLU A 27 4.58 15.43 -7.43
C GLU A 27 6.10 15.62 -7.57
N ILE A 28 6.89 14.63 -7.19
CA ILE A 28 8.36 14.67 -7.32
C ILE A 28 8.86 14.12 -8.66
N GLY A 29 7.95 13.91 -9.63
CA GLY A 29 8.28 13.50 -10.99
C GLY A 29 8.66 12.04 -11.15
N ILE A 30 8.22 11.18 -10.23
CA ILE A 30 8.44 9.73 -10.27
C ILE A 30 7.12 9.06 -10.62
N ASN A 31 7.12 8.26 -11.69
CA ASN A 31 5.98 7.40 -11.98
C ASN A 31 5.87 6.32 -10.89
N PRO A 32 4.78 6.26 -10.10
CA PRO A 32 4.66 5.29 -9.01
C PRO A 32 4.73 3.84 -9.50
N ARG A 33 4.28 3.57 -10.75
CA ARG A 33 4.33 2.25 -11.38
C ARG A 33 5.74 1.81 -11.82
N GLU A 34 6.72 2.71 -11.80
CA GLU A 34 8.13 2.38 -12.06
C GLU A 34 8.89 1.96 -10.78
N LEU A 35 8.24 2.05 -9.62
CA LEU A 35 8.76 1.45 -8.40
C LEU A 35 8.80 -0.08 -8.53
N SER A 36 9.70 -0.72 -7.78
CA SER A 36 9.81 -2.20 -7.77
C SER A 36 8.71 -2.90 -6.96
N LEU A 37 7.66 -2.16 -6.56
CA LEU A 37 6.56 -2.69 -5.78
C LEU A 37 5.77 -3.72 -6.59
N ARG A 38 5.29 -4.76 -5.89
CA ARG A 38 4.46 -5.82 -6.46
C ARG A 38 3.19 -6.05 -5.66
N VAL A 39 3.27 -5.90 -4.34
CA VAL A 39 2.17 -6.18 -3.42
C VAL A 39 2.08 -5.08 -2.36
N GLY A 40 0.85 -4.67 -2.03
CA GLY A 40 0.54 -3.87 -0.85
C GLY A 40 -0.20 -4.73 0.17
N ILE A 41 0.25 -4.73 1.42
CA ILE A 41 -0.48 -5.35 2.54
C ILE A 41 -0.95 -4.20 3.43
N LEU A 42 -2.23 -3.85 3.31
CA LEU A 42 -2.79 -2.59 3.77
C LEU A 42 -3.88 -2.84 4.80
N GLY A 43 -3.95 -2.02 5.83
CA GLY A 43 -4.95 -2.21 6.89
C GLY A 43 -4.93 -1.10 7.93
N ALA A 44 -5.36 -1.44 9.15
CA ALA A 44 -5.50 -0.53 10.30
C ALA A 44 -6.58 0.57 10.16
N GLU A 45 -7.28 0.64 9.02
CA GLU A 45 -8.46 1.49 8.84
C GLU A 45 -9.47 0.81 7.89
N PRO A 46 -10.78 1.10 8.01
CA PRO A 46 -11.77 0.64 7.05
C PRO A 46 -11.58 1.31 5.69
N TRP A 47 -11.72 0.53 4.61
CA TRP A 47 -11.55 1.00 3.24
C TRP A 47 -12.48 0.23 2.30
N SER A 48 -12.75 0.81 1.13
CA SER A 48 -13.71 0.26 0.17
C SER A 48 -13.00 -0.43 -1.00
N GLU A 49 -13.71 -1.32 -1.68
CA GLU A 49 -13.23 -1.94 -2.93
C GLU A 49 -12.90 -0.92 -4.03
N ASN A 50 -13.53 0.26 -4.01
CA ASN A 50 -13.16 1.32 -4.94
C ASN A 50 -11.77 1.91 -4.60
N MET A 51 -11.49 2.11 -3.32
CA MET A 51 -10.16 2.55 -2.86
C MET A 51 -9.10 1.50 -3.17
N ARG A 52 -9.41 0.21 -3.03
CA ARG A 52 -8.52 -0.88 -3.46
C ARG A 52 -8.15 -0.75 -4.92
N LYS A 53 -9.14 -0.66 -5.81
CA LYS A 53 -8.91 -0.50 -7.26
C LYS A 53 -8.12 0.76 -7.60
N GLU A 54 -8.34 1.85 -6.86
CA GLU A 54 -7.59 3.08 -7.04
C GLU A 54 -6.11 2.90 -6.67
N ILE A 55 -5.82 2.27 -5.54
CA ILE A 55 -4.44 1.95 -5.11
C ILE A 55 -3.76 1.05 -6.14
N GLU A 56 -4.43 -0.03 -6.57
CA GLU A 56 -3.91 -0.95 -7.59
C GLU A 56 -3.65 -0.21 -8.91
N ALA A 57 -4.54 0.69 -9.31
CA ALA A 57 -4.37 1.49 -10.51
C ALA A 57 -3.21 2.50 -10.38
N GLN A 58 -3.07 3.21 -9.28
CA GLN A 58 -2.04 4.25 -9.15
C GLN A 58 -0.64 3.63 -8.95
N LEU A 59 -0.51 2.61 -8.09
CA LEU A 59 0.77 1.99 -7.75
C LEU A 59 1.15 0.82 -8.67
N GLY A 60 0.21 0.20 -9.38
CA GLY A 60 0.47 -0.96 -10.23
C GLY A 60 0.80 -2.23 -9.45
N ILE A 61 0.13 -2.44 -8.31
CA ILE A 61 0.36 -3.57 -7.38
C ILE A 61 -0.93 -4.35 -7.15
N ASP A 62 -0.81 -5.57 -6.61
CA ASP A 62 -1.93 -6.26 -5.96
C ASP A 62 -2.10 -5.70 -4.53
N ALA A 63 -3.31 -5.26 -4.16
CA ALA A 63 -3.58 -4.73 -2.83
C ALA A 63 -4.35 -5.75 -1.98
N LEU A 64 -3.77 -6.17 -0.85
CA LEU A 64 -4.32 -7.14 0.10
C LEU A 64 -4.74 -6.43 1.39
N ASP A 65 -5.85 -6.88 1.98
CA ASP A 65 -6.35 -6.37 3.25
C ASP A 65 -5.78 -7.19 4.41
N ILE A 66 -5.25 -6.51 5.43
CA ILE A 66 -4.80 -7.13 6.68
C ILE A 66 -5.56 -6.57 7.86
N TYR A 67 -6.21 -7.48 8.58
CA TYR A 67 -6.94 -7.15 9.80
C TYR A 67 -6.13 -7.47 11.05
N GLY A 68 -6.28 -6.62 12.07
CA GLY A 68 -5.64 -6.80 13.36
C GLY A 68 -6.09 -5.79 14.41
N LEU A 69 -5.88 -6.15 15.66
CA LEU A 69 -6.09 -5.30 16.84
C LEU A 69 -5.16 -5.75 17.96
N THR A 70 -4.70 -4.79 18.76
CA THR A 70 -3.73 -5.01 19.84
C THR A 70 -4.23 -6.02 20.87
N GLU A 71 -5.54 -6.05 21.12
CA GLU A 71 -6.20 -6.93 22.09
C GLU A 71 -6.09 -8.43 21.75
N ILE A 72 -5.72 -8.77 20.51
CA ILE A 72 -5.51 -10.15 20.07
C ILE A 72 -4.02 -10.43 19.87
N ILE A 73 -3.44 -9.93 18.77
CA ILE A 73 -2.01 -10.10 18.43
C ILE A 73 -1.44 -8.91 17.63
N GLY A 74 -2.23 -7.87 17.38
CA GLY A 74 -1.91 -6.84 16.39
C GLY A 74 -2.25 -7.30 14.96
N PRO A 75 -1.51 -6.88 13.92
CA PRO A 75 -1.75 -7.29 12.54
C PRO A 75 -1.56 -8.79 12.34
N GLY A 76 -2.36 -9.39 11.44
CA GLY A 76 -2.28 -10.82 11.12
C GLY A 76 -3.35 -11.68 11.79
N VAL A 77 -4.43 -11.06 12.29
CA VAL A 77 -5.62 -11.79 12.76
C VAL A 77 -6.37 -12.42 11.58
N ALA A 78 -6.46 -11.71 10.46
CA ALA A 78 -6.98 -12.21 9.19
C ALA A 78 -6.34 -11.46 8.01
N GLN A 79 -6.41 -12.04 6.81
CA GLN A 79 -5.93 -11.44 5.58
C GLN A 79 -6.79 -11.87 4.38
N GLU A 80 -7.03 -10.95 3.44
CA GLU A 80 -7.76 -11.15 2.18
C GLU A 80 -7.01 -10.55 0.98
#